data_AF-A0AAU8K6T7-F1
#
_entry.id   AF-A0AAU8K6T7-F1
#
_cell.length_a   1.000
_cell.length_b   1.000
_cell.length_c   1.000
_cell.angle_alpha   90.00
_cell.angle_beta   90.00
_cell.angle_gamma   90.00
#
_symmetry.space_group_name_H-M   'P 1'
#
loop_
_entity.id
_entity.type
_entity.pdbx_description
1 polymer ?
#
loop_
_entity_poly.entity_id
_entity_poly.type
_entity_poly.pdbx_seq_one_letter_code
_entity_poly.pdbx_strand_id
1 'polypeptide(L)' 'MARYTVTLTTSANAVVDVEVPDDVTDPEEIAELAVAALEDEGAPDLCNACATPVQLGDDWRPARHQGAPLLTRHDA' A
#
# COMPACT_ATOMS: atom_id res chain seq x y z
N MET A 1 -7.75 9.38 13.35
CA MET A 1 -7.35 8.49 12.26
C MET A 1 -6.20 9.19 11.57
N ALA A 2 -5.03 8.58 11.58
CA ALA A 2 -3.86 9.08 10.90
C ALA A 2 -3.80 8.47 9.50
N ARG A 3 -3.47 9.29 8.51
CA ARG A 3 -3.34 8.83 7.12
C ARG A 3 -1.87 8.62 6.78
N TYR A 4 -1.56 7.47 6.21
CA TYR A 4 -0.22 7.14 5.76
C TYR A 4 -0.23 6.79 4.28
N THR A 5 0.76 7.27 3.54
CA THR A 5 1.10 6.74 2.23
C THR A 5 2.18 5.69 2.39
N VAL A 6 1.92 4.49 1.89
CA VAL A 6 2.84 3.35 1.92
C VAL A 6 3.19 2.95 0.49
N THR A 7 4.49 2.79 0.21
CA THR A 7 4.93 2.26 -1.08
C THR A 7 4.97 0.74 -1.01
N LEU A 8 4.18 0.09 -1.87
CA LEU A 8 4.14 -1.36 -2.02
C LEU A 8 4.76 -1.76 -3.37
N THR A 9 5.40 -2.92 -3.40
CA THR A 9 6.07 -3.45 -4.59
C THR A 9 5.67 -4.89 -4.84
N THR A 10 5.44 -5.20 -6.11
CA THR A 10 5.37 -6.57 -6.67
C THR A 10 6.29 -6.62 -7.89
N SER A 11 5.74 -6.94 -9.06
CA SER A 11 6.37 -6.72 -10.37
C SER A 11 6.32 -5.24 -10.79
N ALA A 12 5.44 -4.45 -10.17
CA ALA A 12 5.40 -2.99 -10.29
C ALA A 12 5.23 -2.35 -8.91
N ASN A 13 5.61 -1.07 -8.81
CA ASN A 13 5.38 -0.30 -7.59
C ASN A 13 3.98 0.30 -7.61
N ALA A 14 3.32 0.26 -6.46
CA ALA A 14 2.10 1.01 -6.16
C ALA A 14 2.29 1.87 -4.92
N VAL A 15 1.55 2.97 -4.87
CA VAL A 15 1.51 3.87 -3.73
C VAL A 15 0.09 3.86 -3.21
N VAL A 16 -0.08 3.47 -1.95
CA VAL A 16 -1.39 3.25 -1.33
C VAL A 16 -1.53 4.17 -0.13
N ASP A 17 -2.70 4.78 -0.01
CA ASP A 17 -3.06 5.53 1.19
C ASP A 17 -3.89 4.65 2.12
N VAL A 18 -3.48 4.56 3.38
CA VAL A 18 -4.18 3.82 4.43
C VAL A 18 -4.53 4.75 5.58
N GLU A 19 -5.75 4.61 6.10
CA GLU A 19 -6.17 5.27 7.34
C GLU A 19 -6.06 4.28 8.50
N VAL A 20 -5.32 4.66 9.54
CA VAL A 20 -5.14 3.84 10.74
C VAL A 20 -5.60 4.60 11.99
N PRO A 21 -5.99 3.91 13.07
CA PRO A 21 -6.22 4.54 14.38
C PRO A 21 -5.00 5.36 14.84
N ASP A 22 -5.22 6.46 15.56
CA ASP A 22 -4.13 7.38 15.96
C ASP A 22 -3.13 6.76 16.96
N ASP A 23 -3.53 5.68 17.63
CA ASP A 23 -2.72 4.89 18.56
C ASP A 23 -1.87 3.81 17.87
N VAL A 24 -2.12 3.52 16.59
CA VAL A 24 -1.26 2.64 15.78
C VAL A 24 -0.04 3.43 15.30
N THR A 25 1.11 3.14 15.90
CA THR A 25 2.37 3.83 15.59
C THR A 25 3.47 2.92 15.06
N ASP A 26 3.27 1.59 15.08
CA ASP A 26 4.26 0.63 14.59
C ASP A 26 4.32 0.67 13.05
N PRO A 27 5.47 1.01 12.45
CA PRO A 27 5.64 1.02 10.99
C PRO A 27 5.33 -0.31 10.30
N GLU A 28 5.59 -1.45 10.95
CA GLU A 28 5.32 -2.77 10.36
C GLU A 28 3.82 -3.06 10.35
N GLU A 29 3.12 -2.75 11.45
CA GLU A 29 1.65 -2.88 11.53
C GLU A 29 0.95 -2.00 10.48
N ILE A 30 1.40 -0.75 10.28
CA ILE A 30 0.86 0.14 9.26
C ILE A 30 1.08 -0.44 7.84
N ALA A 31 2.23 -1.06 7.60
CA ALA A 31 2.55 -1.66 6.31
C ALA A 31 1.71 -2.91 6.03
N GLU A 32 1.45 -3.74 7.03
CA GLU A 32 0.56 -4.91 6.92
C GLU A 32 -0.88 -4.48 6.61
N LEU A 33 -1.37 -3.42 7.26
CA LEU A 33 -2.69 -2.85 6.97
C LEU A 33 -2.78 -2.32 5.54
N ALA A 34 -1.72 -1.71 5.01
CA ALA A 34 -1.68 -1.26 3.62
C ALA A 34 -1.70 -2.43 2.61
N VAL A 35 -1.06 -3.56 2.93
CA VAL A 35 -1.12 -4.77 2.10
C VAL A 35 -2.53 -5.35 2.10
N ALA A 36 -3.14 -5.51 3.28
CA ALA A 36 -4.51 -6.00 3.41
C ALA A 36 -5.52 -5.13 2.64
N ALA A 37 -5.35 -3.81 2.67
CA ALA A 37 -6.21 -2.89 1.91
C ALA A 37 -6.19 -3.15 0.40
N LEU A 38 -5.03 -3.48 -0.20
CA LEU A 38 -4.97 -3.84 -1.62
C LEU A 38 -5.59 -5.20 -1.93
N GLU A 39 -5.47 -6.15 -1.02
CA GLU A 39 -6.06 -7.48 -1.18
C GLU A 39 -7.60 -7.42 -1.10
N ASP A 40 -8.13 -6.59 -0.21
CA ASP A 40 -9.58 -6.42 0.00
C ASP A 40 -10.25 -5.53 -1.05
N GLU A 41 -9.64 -4.39 -1.41
CA GLU A 41 -10.20 -3.44 -2.38
C GLU A 41 -9.95 -3.86 -3.84
N GLY A 42 -9.05 -4.83 -4.04
CA GLY A 42 -8.60 -5.30 -5.34
C GLY A 42 -7.39 -4.51 -5.84
N ALA A 43 -6.38 -5.24 -6.33
CA ALA A 43 -5.18 -4.64 -6.88
C ALA A 43 -5.50 -3.60 -7.98
N PRO A 44 -4.78 -2.47 -8.04
CA PRO A 44 -5.05 -1.44 -9.03
C PRO A 44 -4.88 -1.98 -10.45
N ASP A 45 -5.88 -1.70 -11.28
CA ASP A 45 -5.83 -2.02 -12.71
C ASP A 45 -4.86 -1.05 -13.40
N LEU A 46 -3.84 -1.60 -14.05
CA LEU A 46 -2.90 -0.79 -14.83
C LEU A 46 -3.49 -0.21 -16.10
N CYS A 47 -4.65 -0.69 -16.53
CA CYS A 47 -5.19 -0.29 -17.80
C CYS A 47 -6.30 0.75 -17.73
N ASN A 48 -6.04 1.89 -18.35
CA ASN A 48 -7.06 2.86 -18.73
C ASN A 48 -7.63 2.49 -20.12
N ALA A 49 -8.81 1.86 -20.13
CA ALA A 49 -9.59 1.49 -21.33
C ALA A 49 -9.07 0.30 -22.19
N CYS A 50 -8.47 -0.73 -21.58
CA CYS A 50 -8.19 -2.00 -22.27
C CYS A 50 -9.46 -2.85 -22.40
N ALA A 51 -9.46 -3.72 -23.41
CA ALA A 51 -10.46 -4.80 -23.53
C ALA A 51 -10.34 -5.82 -22.38
N THR A 52 -9.17 -5.94 -21.75
CA THR A 52 -8.94 -6.79 -20.58
C THR A 52 -8.09 -6.02 -19.56
N PRO A 53 -8.53 -5.90 -18.30
CA PRO A 53 -7.73 -5.28 -17.24
C PRO A 53 -6.47 -6.11 -16.98
N VAL A 54 -5.37 -5.42 -16.68
CA VAL A 54 -4.13 -6.05 -16.19
C VAL A 54 -4.06 -5.75 -14.71
N GLN A 55 -4.37 -6.76 -13.89
CA GLN A 55 -4.25 -6.68 -12.45
C GLN A 55 -2.78 -6.75 -12.04
N LEU A 56 -2.39 -5.88 -11.12
CA LEU A 56 -1.07 -5.91 -10.55
C LEU A 56 -0.99 -6.90 -9.38
N GLY A 57 -0.57 -8.13 -9.67
CA GLY A 57 0.08 -9.05 -8.75
C GLY A 57 -0.68 -9.54 -7.50
N ASP A 58 -0.31 -10.74 -7.06
CA ASP A 58 -0.92 -11.45 -5.92
C ASP A 58 -0.01 -11.45 -4.66
N ASP A 59 1.12 -10.73 -4.68
CA ASP A 59 2.21 -10.85 -3.68
C ASP A 59 2.73 -9.47 -3.20
N TRP A 60 1.84 -8.56 -2.81
CA TRP A 60 2.21 -7.20 -2.40
C TRP A 60 3.11 -7.18 -1.17
N ARG A 61 4.20 -6.42 -1.23
CA ARG A 61 5.15 -6.26 -0.12
C ARG A 61 5.50 -4.79 0.08
N PRO A 62 5.69 -4.34 1.33
CA PRO A 62 6.16 -2.99 1.57
C PRO A 62 7.57 -2.79 1.03
N ALA A 63 7.77 -1.70 0.29
CA ALA A 63 9.10 -1.24 -0.06
C ALA A 63 9.85 -0.87 1.21
N ARG A 64 11.13 -1.26 1.30
CA ARG A 64 11.95 -1.04 2.49
C ARG A 64 13.13 -0.12 2.18
N HIS A 65 13.46 0.74 3.14
CA HIS A 65 14.69 1.52 3.16
C HIS A 65 15.39 1.31 4.50
N GLN A 66 16.66 0.88 4.46
CA GLN A 66 17.44 0.56 5.67
C GLN A 66 16.76 -0.46 6.60
N GLY A 67 15.98 -1.39 6.03
CA GLY A 67 15.27 -2.43 6.78
C GLY A 67 13.89 -2.03 7.29
N ALA A 68 13.51 -0.75 7.27
CA ALA A 68 12.18 -0.28 7.67
C ALA A 68 11.25 -0.07 6.46
N PRO A 69 9.92 -0.27 6.60
CA PRO A 69 8.96 0.06 5.57
C PRO A 69 8.97 1.55 5.22
N LEU A 70 8.82 1.87 3.94
CA LEU A 70 8.78 3.24 3.44
C LEU A 70 7.36 3.80 3.52
N LEU A 71 7.14 4.63 4.53
CA LEU A 71 5.87 5.28 4.85
C LEU A 71 6.05 6.79 5.02
N THR A 72 5.04 7.54 4.58
CA THR A 72 4.89 8.97 4.80
C THR A 72 3.59 9.22 5.53
N ARG A 73 3.65 9.87 6.68
CA ARG A 73 2.46 10.30 7.41
C ARG A 73 1.96 11.62 6.82
N HIS A 74 0.66 11.72 6.56
CA HIS A 74 -0.01 12.97 6.25
C HIS A 74 -0.65 13.49 7.53
N ASP A 75 -0.04 14.51 8.11
CA ASP A 75 -0.72 15.31 9.14
C ASP A 75 -1.71 16.24 8.43
N ALA A 76 -2.97 16.21 8.88
CA ALA A 76 -3.99 17.18 8.48
C ALA A 76 -3.75 18.54 9.16
#